data_AF-A0AAD4JQX1-F1
#
_entry.id   AF-A0AAD4JQX1-F1
#
_cell.length_a   1.000
_cell.length_b   1.000
_cell.length_c   1.000
_cell.angle_alpha   90.00
_cell.angle_beta   90.00
_cell.angle_gamma   90.00
#
_symmetry.space_group_name_H-M   'P 1'
#
loop_
_entity.id
_entity.type
_entity.pdbx_description
1 polymer ?
#
loop_
_entity_poly.entity_id
_entity_poly.type
_entity_poly.pdbx_seq_one_letter_code
_entity_poly.pdbx_strand_id
1 'polypeptide(L)'
;MLNGNHSSHQRTNGLTHAAAAAVAASYASAGSGIGASAGSVGMSTAGGASAAAAGINAALLNAAPATALPSNGGLQLPYERYRADDTSYVPIGQFYAGRSVFITGGTGFMGKVLVEKLLRSCPDIRNIYLLIRPKRGQEVSARLTELLNAPLFESLRREKPKELSKVIPISGDITSEELGISESDQTLLCRNVSVVFHSAATVKFDEKLKLSVTINMLGTKRLVELCHRMMSLDALIHVSTAYCNCDRTDVSEVIYAPPYNPDDIISLINWLPEDILDQVSPSLATLENEHKFQLFSLLFHLQLTPRLIGKRPNTYTFTKALAEHMLLKEAGNLPVAIVRPSIVTASLNEPFAGWVDNFNGPTGLVSALAKGMFRTMMCEKNYVADMVPVDIVINLMIAAAWRTATRKSNNLLIYNCCTGQRNPIIWSEFVKFAMSSVRKHPLEGCLWYPTGDLRMNRPMNTLNCLLKHFLPAYILDGVARIMGKKPFVVSVQNKIAKAVECLEYFATRQWRFKDDNVHGLLHTLSPKDREIFIFDVRNINWDKYVERYVLGFREFLFKQRPESLPASRKRMVRLYYLHQLVKVVAVLLTWRFLMSRSKRLNDMWSAFLENALKIARLIPFL
;
A
#
# COMPACT_ATOMS: atom_id res chain seq x y z
N MET A 1 -2.17 -40.27 -45.62
CA MET A 1 -2.61 -38.90 -45.96
C MET A 1 -3.46 -38.37 -44.81
N LEU A 2 -2.96 -37.32 -44.16
CA LEU A 2 -3.66 -36.23 -43.45
C LEU A 2 -4.99 -36.51 -42.74
N ASN A 3 -4.98 -36.53 -41.40
CA ASN A 3 -5.45 -35.38 -40.58
C ASN A 3 -5.46 -35.71 -39.09
N GLY A 4 -4.72 -34.92 -38.30
CA GLY A 4 -4.75 -34.97 -36.84
C GLY A 4 -4.29 -33.65 -36.24
N ASN A 5 -4.97 -33.25 -35.15
CA ASN A 5 -4.64 -32.20 -34.18
C ASN A 5 -4.90 -30.71 -34.52
N HIS A 6 -6.09 -30.25 -34.15
CA HIS A 6 -6.34 -28.87 -33.75
C HIS A 6 -7.12 -28.83 -32.40
N SER A 7 -6.40 -28.84 -31.27
CA SER A 7 -7.00 -28.54 -29.95
C SER A 7 -6.01 -28.04 -28.88
N SER A 8 -4.88 -27.43 -29.26
CA SER A 8 -3.87 -26.92 -28.30
C SER A 8 -3.65 -25.41 -28.32
N HIS A 9 -4.32 -24.64 -29.18
CA HIS A 9 -3.99 -23.21 -29.39
C HIS A 9 -4.80 -22.16 -28.60
N GLN A 10 -5.84 -22.54 -27.85
CA GLN A 10 -6.67 -21.56 -27.10
C GLN A 10 -6.32 -21.39 -25.61
N ARG A 11 -5.46 -22.22 -25.01
CA ARG A 11 -5.13 -22.11 -23.56
C ARG A 11 -3.92 -21.23 -23.23
N THR A 12 -3.11 -20.82 -24.20
CA THR A 12 -1.89 -20.03 -23.95
C THR A 12 -2.11 -18.50 -23.91
N ASN A 13 -3.25 -18.00 -24.38
CA ASN A 13 -3.54 -16.56 -24.43
C ASN A 13 -4.20 -15.99 -23.15
N GLY A 14 -4.75 -16.84 -22.27
CA GLY A 14 -5.34 -16.40 -20.99
C GLY A 14 -4.32 -16.12 -19.88
N LEU A 15 -3.12 -16.71 -19.96
CA LEU A 15 -2.10 -16.69 -18.88
C LEU A 15 -1.16 -15.47 -18.93
N THR A 16 -1.00 -14.84 -20.10
CA THR A 16 -0.20 -13.63 -20.31
C THR A 16 -0.97 -12.35 -19.95
N HIS A 17 -2.29 -12.37 -20.10
CA HIS A 17 -3.17 -11.29 -19.65
C HIS A 17 -3.19 -11.13 -18.12
N ALA A 18 -3.00 -12.18 -17.33
CA ALA A 18 -3.02 -12.09 -15.86
C ALA A 18 -1.82 -11.34 -15.26
N ALA A 19 -0.62 -11.41 -15.86
CA ALA A 19 0.54 -10.64 -15.40
C ALA A 19 0.47 -9.17 -15.85
N ALA A 20 -0.04 -8.93 -17.07
CA ALA A 20 -0.38 -7.59 -17.53
C ALA A 20 -1.56 -7.00 -16.74
N ALA A 21 -2.53 -7.82 -16.30
CA ALA A 21 -3.67 -7.42 -15.48
C ALA A 21 -3.32 -7.25 -13.99
N ALA A 22 -2.38 -8.02 -13.44
CA ALA A 22 -1.84 -7.79 -12.09
C ALA A 22 -1.20 -6.40 -11.98
N VAL A 23 -0.58 -5.96 -13.07
CA VAL A 23 0.15 -4.70 -13.19
C VAL A 23 -0.73 -3.59 -13.82
N ALA A 24 -1.79 -3.93 -14.55
CA ALA A 24 -2.80 -2.99 -15.05
C ALA A 24 -3.91 -2.77 -14.02
N ALA A 25 -4.19 -3.69 -13.09
CA ALA A 25 -5.13 -3.49 -11.99
C ALA A 25 -4.63 -2.41 -11.00
N SER A 26 -3.31 -2.20 -10.91
CA SER A 26 -2.72 -1.02 -10.24
C SER A 26 -3.05 0.32 -10.93
N TYR A 27 -3.50 0.28 -12.19
CA TYR A 27 -3.77 1.47 -13.03
C TYR A 27 -5.23 1.58 -13.55
N ALA A 28 -5.99 0.48 -13.63
CA ALA A 28 -7.28 0.41 -14.32
C ALA A 28 -8.51 0.68 -13.42
N SER A 29 -8.32 1.22 -12.21
CA SER A 29 -9.43 1.64 -11.34
C SER A 29 -9.95 3.06 -11.66
N ALA A 30 -9.54 3.67 -12.77
CA ALA A 30 -9.94 5.02 -13.17
C ALA A 30 -10.10 5.08 -14.69
N GLY A 31 -11.31 5.39 -15.16
CA GLY A 31 -11.56 5.66 -16.57
C GLY A 31 -12.99 5.41 -17.01
N SER A 32 -13.95 6.23 -16.57
CA SER A 32 -15.13 6.54 -17.38
C SER A 32 -15.96 7.71 -16.82
N GLY A 33 -15.61 8.92 -17.29
CA GLY A 33 -16.53 10.01 -17.62
C GLY A 33 -17.11 10.85 -16.48
N ILE A 34 -17.11 12.17 -16.70
CA ILE A 34 -18.31 13.02 -16.69
C ILE A 34 -18.04 14.18 -17.65
N GLY A 35 -18.98 14.39 -18.58
CA GLY A 35 -19.05 15.55 -19.47
C GLY A 35 -20.03 16.58 -18.90
N ALA A 36 -19.75 17.84 -19.22
CA ALA A 36 -20.31 19.04 -18.63
C ALA A 36 -21.78 19.33 -19.01
N SER A 37 -22.45 20.09 -18.14
CA SER A 37 -23.55 20.99 -18.52
C SER A 37 -23.34 22.35 -17.84
N ALA A 38 -23.25 23.39 -18.66
CA ALA A 38 -22.96 24.77 -18.30
C ALA A 38 -24.18 25.52 -17.73
N GLY A 39 -23.91 26.46 -16.83
CA GLY A 39 -24.83 27.52 -16.39
C GLY A 39 -24.02 28.76 -16.05
N SER A 40 -24.13 29.78 -16.89
CA SER A 40 -23.45 31.07 -16.87
C SER A 40 -23.82 31.96 -15.68
N VAL A 41 -22.91 32.86 -15.26
CA VAL A 41 -23.08 34.35 -15.24
C VAL A 41 -21.98 35.01 -14.38
N GLY A 42 -21.35 36.07 -14.92
CA GLY A 42 -20.97 37.26 -14.14
C GLY A 42 -19.49 37.51 -13.83
N MET A 43 -18.79 38.19 -14.74
CA MET A 43 -17.47 38.81 -14.52
C MET A 43 -17.55 40.12 -13.70
N SER A 44 -16.51 40.39 -12.89
CA SER A 44 -15.88 41.72 -12.73
C SER A 44 -14.49 41.52 -12.06
N THR A 45 -13.38 41.49 -12.79
CA THR A 45 -12.48 42.58 -13.24
C THR A 45 -11.82 43.45 -12.14
N ALA A 46 -10.49 43.59 -12.33
CA ALA A 46 -9.53 44.54 -11.75
C ALA A 46 -8.96 44.19 -10.36
N GLY A 47 -7.64 44.23 -10.12
CA GLY A 47 -6.50 44.67 -10.90
C GLY A 47 -5.29 44.90 -9.97
N GLY A 48 -4.07 44.90 -10.54
CA GLY A 48 -2.85 45.47 -9.92
C GLY A 48 -2.03 44.51 -9.06
N ALA A 49 -0.94 43.94 -9.58
CA ALA A 49 0.43 44.50 -9.55
C ALA A 49 1.08 44.35 -8.16
N SER A 50 2.00 43.39 -7.97
CA SER A 50 3.41 43.37 -8.41
C SER A 50 4.35 44.08 -7.43
N ALA A 51 5.38 43.31 -7.05
CA ALA A 51 6.71 43.72 -6.61
C ALA A 51 6.89 44.20 -5.15
N ALA A 52 7.53 43.33 -4.36
CA ALA A 52 8.69 43.71 -3.56
C ALA A 52 9.46 42.44 -3.13
N ALA A 53 10.25 41.92 -4.06
CA ALA A 53 11.35 41.02 -3.74
C ALA A 53 12.62 41.86 -3.61
N ALA A 54 13.15 41.98 -2.39
CA ALA A 54 14.57 42.19 -2.09
C ALA A 54 14.71 42.57 -0.61
N GLY A 55 15.30 41.69 0.19
CA GLY A 55 15.73 42.07 1.52
C GLY A 55 16.04 40.87 2.42
N ILE A 56 17.31 40.78 2.82
CA ILE A 56 17.80 40.09 4.01
C ILE A 56 18.21 38.62 3.78
N ASN A 57 19.41 38.49 3.21
CA ASN A 57 20.37 37.47 3.62
C ASN A 57 21.14 37.98 4.86
N ALA A 58 21.60 37.04 5.69
CA ALA A 58 22.50 37.22 6.84
C ALA A 58 21.87 37.49 8.22
N ALA A 59 21.27 36.45 8.81
CA ALA A 59 21.27 36.22 10.27
C ALA A 59 20.94 34.73 10.57
N LEU A 60 21.77 33.81 10.08
CA LEU A 60 21.72 32.39 10.46
C LEU A 60 23.12 32.00 10.94
N LEU A 61 23.42 32.30 12.20
CA LEU A 61 24.51 31.73 12.99
C LEU A 61 24.36 32.30 14.41
N ASN A 62 23.56 31.63 15.24
CA ASN A 62 23.76 31.53 16.69
C ASN A 62 22.79 30.48 17.24
N ALA A 63 23.32 29.28 17.43
CA ALA A 63 22.71 28.24 18.24
C ALA A 63 22.76 28.71 19.71
N ALA A 64 21.60 28.96 20.31
CA ALA A 64 21.46 29.10 21.76
C ALA A 64 21.09 27.74 22.37
N PRO A 65 21.64 27.38 23.55
CA PRO A 65 21.48 26.07 24.15
C PRO A 65 20.09 25.89 24.77
N ALA A 66 19.69 24.62 24.91
CA ALA A 66 18.44 24.18 25.51
C ALA A 66 18.19 24.85 26.87
N THR A 67 17.12 25.66 26.94
CA THR A 67 16.58 26.15 28.20
C THR A 67 15.68 25.07 28.82
N ALA A 68 16.00 24.70 30.06
CA ALA A 68 15.28 23.74 30.86
C ALA A 68 13.83 24.20 31.12
N LEU A 69 12.87 23.30 30.90
CA LEU A 69 11.49 23.46 31.35
C LEU A 69 11.41 23.33 32.88
N PRO A 70 10.50 24.05 33.55
CA PRO A 70 10.41 24.06 35.01
C PRO A 70 9.98 22.70 35.55
N SER A 71 10.78 22.17 36.46
CA SER A 71 10.50 21.02 37.31
C SER A 71 9.51 21.42 38.41
N ASN A 72 8.26 20.99 38.31
CA ASN A 72 7.41 20.52 39.41
C ASN A 72 5.99 20.24 38.92
N GLY A 73 5.77 18.98 38.54
CA GLY A 73 4.47 18.35 38.31
C GLY A 73 4.77 16.87 38.19
N GLY A 74 4.35 16.07 39.18
CA GLY A 74 4.80 14.70 39.38
C GLY A 74 4.83 13.86 38.09
N LEU A 75 5.95 13.15 37.87
CA LEU A 75 6.05 12.14 36.84
C LEU A 75 5.11 10.98 37.19
N GLN A 76 3.88 11.08 36.72
CA GLN A 76 2.93 9.99 36.77
C GLN A 76 3.44 8.88 35.83
N LEU A 77 3.79 7.71 36.39
CA LEU A 77 4.31 6.58 35.63
C LEU A 77 3.33 6.23 34.48
N PRO A 78 3.80 5.86 33.26
CA PRO A 78 2.94 5.62 32.10
C PRO A 78 1.81 4.59 32.34
N TYR A 79 2.00 3.70 33.33
CA TYR A 79 1.11 2.59 33.64
C TYR A 79 -0.12 2.98 34.47
N GLU A 80 -0.12 4.13 35.17
CA GLU A 80 -1.29 4.57 35.96
C GLU A 80 -2.51 4.92 35.08
N ARG A 81 -2.30 5.21 33.78
CA ARG A 81 -3.40 5.42 32.81
C ARG A 81 -4.23 4.18 32.51
N TYR A 82 -3.79 2.99 32.96
CA TYR A 82 -4.36 1.69 32.60
C TYR A 82 -4.91 0.90 33.80
N ARG A 83 -4.90 1.46 35.02
CA ARG A 83 -5.62 0.85 36.14
C ARG A 83 -7.12 0.97 35.92
N ALA A 84 -7.79 -0.15 35.70
CA ALA A 84 -9.24 -0.25 35.74
C ALA A 84 -9.66 -0.50 37.19
N ASP A 85 -10.68 0.22 37.67
CA ASP A 85 -11.50 -0.28 38.77
C ASP A 85 -12.22 -1.54 38.26
N ASP A 86 -11.95 -2.67 38.91
CA ASP A 86 -12.13 -4.04 38.41
C ASP A 86 -13.60 -4.55 38.43
N THR A 87 -14.59 -3.67 38.24
CA THR A 87 -16.03 -4.03 38.37
C THR A 87 -16.90 -3.72 37.16
N SER A 88 -16.38 -3.19 36.04
CA SER A 88 -17.22 -2.81 34.87
C SER A 88 -16.62 -3.12 33.49
N TYR A 89 -15.83 -4.18 33.34
CA TYR A 89 -15.38 -4.59 31.99
C TYR A 89 -16.56 -5.00 31.11
N VAL A 90 -16.79 -4.26 30.02
CA VAL A 90 -17.75 -4.61 28.97
C VAL A 90 -17.01 -5.34 27.86
N PRO A 91 -17.32 -6.61 27.55
CA PRO A 91 -16.72 -7.32 26.41
C PRO A 91 -16.86 -6.57 25.09
N ILE A 92 -15.86 -6.65 24.22
CA ILE A 92 -15.86 -5.92 22.93
C ILE A 92 -17.09 -6.29 22.10
N GLY A 93 -17.43 -7.57 22.00
CA GLY A 93 -18.62 -8.02 21.27
C GLY A 93 -19.92 -7.41 21.83
N GLN A 94 -20.04 -7.29 23.16
CA GLN A 94 -21.19 -6.68 23.82
C GLN A 94 -21.24 -5.16 23.62
N PHE A 95 -20.09 -4.49 23.57
CA PHE A 95 -20.04 -3.07 23.25
C PHE A 95 -20.66 -2.78 21.88
N TYR A 96 -20.41 -3.61 20.87
CA TYR A 96 -21.00 -3.46 19.53
C TYR A 96 -22.46 -3.93 19.42
N ALA A 97 -22.97 -4.64 20.43
CA ALA A 97 -24.34 -5.15 20.41
C ALA A 97 -25.36 -3.99 20.30
N GLY A 98 -26.29 -4.11 19.35
CA GLY A 98 -27.30 -3.11 19.08
C GLY A 98 -26.79 -1.79 18.49
N ARG A 99 -25.49 -1.63 18.24
CA ARG A 99 -24.92 -0.39 17.67
C ARG A 99 -24.95 -0.39 16.14
N SER A 100 -25.07 0.80 15.58
CA SER A 100 -24.84 1.07 14.16
C SER A 100 -23.45 1.65 13.94
N VAL A 101 -22.74 1.11 12.95
CA VAL A 101 -21.37 1.49 12.61
C VAL A 101 -21.35 2.13 11.23
N PHE A 102 -20.62 3.22 11.04
CA PHE A 102 -20.36 3.82 9.73
C PHE A 102 -18.91 3.62 9.30
N ILE A 103 -18.68 3.16 8.07
CA ILE A 103 -17.35 2.86 7.56
C ILE A 103 -17.12 3.57 6.23
N THR A 104 -16.08 4.40 6.16
CA THR A 104 -15.55 4.94 4.90
C THR A 104 -14.34 4.11 4.46
N GLY A 105 -14.16 3.95 3.14
CA GLY A 105 -13.11 3.09 2.60
C GLY A 105 -13.40 1.59 2.74
N GLY A 106 -14.65 1.24 3.05
CA GLY A 106 -15.10 -0.14 3.27
C GLY A 106 -14.96 -1.09 2.08
N THR A 107 -14.90 -0.55 0.87
CA THR A 107 -14.65 -1.34 -0.35
C THR A 107 -13.18 -1.61 -0.63
N GLY A 108 -12.26 -1.02 0.15
CA GLY A 108 -10.82 -1.25 0.05
C GLY A 108 -10.35 -2.48 0.83
N PHE A 109 -9.07 -2.82 0.70
CA PHE A 109 -8.46 -4.01 1.30
C PHE A 109 -8.74 -4.16 2.81
N MET A 110 -8.35 -3.17 3.61
CA MET A 110 -8.61 -3.16 5.06
C MET A 110 -10.11 -3.10 5.37
N GLY A 111 -10.85 -2.28 4.63
CA GLY A 111 -12.29 -2.07 4.83
C GLY A 111 -13.10 -3.36 4.73
N LYS A 112 -12.80 -4.22 3.74
CA LYS A 112 -13.49 -5.51 3.60
C LYS A 112 -13.22 -6.43 4.80
N VAL A 113 -11.97 -6.49 5.28
CA VAL A 113 -11.60 -7.30 6.46
C VAL A 113 -12.27 -6.77 7.71
N LEU A 114 -12.40 -5.45 7.86
CA LEU A 114 -13.14 -4.83 8.97
C LEU A 114 -14.62 -5.22 8.96
N VAL A 115 -15.29 -5.13 7.80
CA VAL A 115 -16.69 -5.54 7.65
C VAL A 115 -16.85 -7.02 7.99
N GLU A 116 -16.02 -7.90 7.42
CA GLU A 116 -16.04 -9.34 7.71
C GLU A 116 -15.86 -9.62 9.21
N LYS A 117 -14.84 -9.01 9.82
CA LYS A 117 -14.50 -9.25 11.23
C LYS A 117 -15.63 -8.82 12.17
N LEU A 118 -16.22 -7.64 11.93
CA LEU A 118 -17.36 -7.14 12.71
C LEU A 118 -18.57 -8.08 12.60
N LEU A 119 -18.96 -8.49 11.38
CA LEU A 119 -20.08 -9.41 11.18
C LEU A 119 -19.83 -10.78 11.82
N ARG A 120 -18.60 -11.29 11.76
CA ARG A 120 -18.26 -12.61 12.30
C ARG A 120 -18.15 -12.62 13.83
N SER A 121 -17.54 -11.58 14.41
CA SER A 121 -17.14 -11.55 15.83
C SER A 121 -18.04 -10.69 16.71
N CYS A 122 -18.86 -9.82 16.11
CA CYS A 122 -19.85 -9.00 16.80
C CYS A 122 -21.25 -9.25 16.20
N PRO A 123 -21.81 -10.48 16.30
CA PRO A 123 -23.06 -10.84 15.63
C PRO A 123 -24.26 -9.99 16.09
N ASP A 124 -24.24 -9.43 17.29
CA ASP A 124 -25.35 -8.61 17.78
C ASP A 124 -25.30 -7.15 17.28
N ILE A 125 -24.34 -6.80 16.40
CA ILE A 125 -24.31 -5.50 15.72
C ILE A 125 -25.62 -5.27 14.97
N ARG A 126 -26.18 -4.05 15.06
CA ARG A 126 -27.45 -3.74 14.41
C ARG A 126 -27.29 -3.67 12.89
N ASN A 127 -26.40 -2.79 12.44
CA ASN A 127 -26.08 -2.62 11.02
C ASN A 127 -24.71 -1.94 10.82
N ILE A 128 -24.18 -2.09 9.62
CA ILE A 128 -22.97 -1.44 9.13
C ILE A 128 -23.34 -0.60 7.93
N TYR A 129 -23.35 0.72 8.09
CA TYR A 129 -23.48 1.66 6.99
C TYR A 129 -22.14 1.80 6.27
N LEU A 130 -22.12 1.50 4.98
CA LEU A 130 -20.90 1.45 4.18
C LEU A 130 -20.91 2.55 3.12
N LEU A 131 -20.02 3.53 3.23
CA LEU A 131 -19.88 4.57 2.19
C LEU A 131 -19.29 3.93 0.92
N ILE A 132 -20.05 3.96 -0.16
CA ILE A 132 -19.69 3.40 -1.46
C ILE A 132 -19.80 4.48 -2.53
N ARG A 133 -18.65 4.80 -3.14
CA ARG A 133 -18.58 5.73 -4.28
C ARG A 133 -19.40 5.22 -5.48
N PRO A 134 -20.25 6.04 -6.11
CA PRO A 134 -20.86 5.68 -7.38
C PRO A 134 -19.82 5.37 -8.46
N LYS A 135 -20.16 4.51 -9.43
CA LYS A 135 -19.35 4.31 -10.64
C LYS A 135 -20.27 4.45 -11.86
N ARG A 136 -19.77 5.05 -12.94
CA ARG A 136 -20.55 5.22 -14.17
C ARG A 136 -21.06 3.86 -14.67
N GLY A 137 -22.38 3.74 -14.80
CA GLY A 137 -23.04 2.51 -15.26
C GLY A 137 -23.09 1.37 -14.23
N GLN A 138 -22.79 1.62 -12.96
CA GLN A 138 -22.89 0.61 -11.90
C GLN A 138 -23.54 1.19 -10.64
N GLU A 139 -24.74 0.70 -10.34
CA GLU A 139 -25.48 1.04 -9.12
C GLU A 139 -24.70 0.67 -7.84
N VAL A 140 -24.89 1.47 -6.79
CA VAL A 140 -24.25 1.28 -5.49
C VAL A 140 -24.63 -0.07 -4.86
N SER A 141 -25.88 -0.50 -5.03
CA SER A 141 -26.38 -1.82 -4.61
C SER A 141 -25.64 -2.96 -5.32
N ALA A 142 -25.40 -2.85 -6.62
CA ALA A 142 -24.65 -3.84 -7.39
C ALA A 142 -23.18 -3.93 -6.91
N ARG A 143 -22.57 -2.78 -6.56
CA ARG A 143 -21.22 -2.73 -5.97
C ARG A 143 -21.16 -3.40 -4.60
N LEU A 144 -22.19 -3.23 -3.78
CA LEU A 144 -22.28 -3.93 -2.49
C LEU A 144 -22.40 -5.45 -2.70
N THR A 145 -23.26 -5.89 -3.61
CA THR A 145 -23.39 -7.31 -3.95
C THR A 145 -22.07 -7.91 -4.44
N GLU A 146 -21.33 -7.21 -5.30
CA GLU A 146 -19.98 -7.62 -5.74
C GLU A 146 -19.03 -7.79 -4.55
N LEU A 147 -19.03 -6.83 -3.62
CA LEU A 147 -18.21 -6.88 -2.40
C LEU A 147 -18.56 -8.08 -1.54
N LEU A 148 -19.85 -8.29 -1.25
CA LEU A 148 -20.33 -9.39 -0.40
C LEU A 148 -20.18 -10.76 -1.08
N ASN A 149 -20.00 -10.80 -2.41
CA ASN A 149 -19.69 -12.01 -3.19
C ASN A 149 -18.19 -12.32 -3.27
N ALA A 150 -17.31 -11.44 -2.77
CA ALA A 150 -15.88 -11.71 -2.76
C ALA A 150 -15.53 -12.97 -1.92
N PRO A 151 -14.43 -13.69 -2.24
CA PRO A 151 -14.03 -14.89 -1.51
C PRO A 151 -13.85 -14.67 0.00
N LEU A 152 -13.47 -13.45 0.41
CA LEU A 152 -13.34 -13.06 1.82
C LEU A 152 -14.59 -13.39 2.65
N PHE A 153 -15.79 -13.23 2.08
CA PHE A 153 -17.07 -13.43 2.77
C PHE A 153 -17.63 -14.85 2.62
N GLU A 154 -16.88 -15.80 2.06
CA GLU A 154 -17.37 -17.16 1.78
C GLU A 154 -17.86 -17.88 3.04
N SER A 155 -17.09 -17.85 4.12
CA SER A 155 -17.48 -18.48 5.40
C SER A 155 -18.76 -17.85 5.96
N LEU A 156 -18.87 -16.51 5.94
CA LEU A 156 -20.09 -15.81 6.38
C LEU A 156 -21.30 -16.16 5.49
N ARG A 157 -21.12 -16.20 4.16
CA ARG A 157 -22.19 -16.61 3.23
C ARG A 157 -22.68 -18.02 3.52
N ARG A 158 -21.78 -18.95 3.85
CA ARG A 158 -22.11 -20.36 4.11
C ARG A 158 -22.72 -20.57 5.49
N GLU A 159 -22.13 -19.98 6.53
CA GLU A 159 -22.44 -20.30 7.93
C GLU A 159 -23.45 -19.33 8.55
N LYS A 160 -23.43 -18.06 8.16
CA LYS A 160 -24.25 -17.00 8.75
C LYS A 160 -24.77 -16.00 7.69
N PRO A 161 -25.50 -16.43 6.65
CA PRO A 161 -25.88 -15.57 5.53
C PRO A 161 -26.72 -14.34 5.95
N LYS A 162 -27.50 -14.47 7.04
CA LYS A 162 -28.30 -13.36 7.60
C LYS A 162 -27.45 -12.20 8.14
N GLU A 163 -26.19 -12.43 8.46
CA GLU A 163 -25.30 -11.35 8.92
C GLU A 163 -24.98 -10.37 7.79
N LEU A 164 -24.96 -10.84 6.54
CA LEU A 164 -24.62 -10.00 5.38
C LEU A 164 -25.69 -8.96 5.06
N SER A 165 -26.96 -9.20 5.43
CA SER A 165 -28.04 -8.22 5.26
C SER A 165 -27.93 -7.03 6.21
N LYS A 166 -27.01 -7.08 7.19
CA LYS A 166 -26.71 -5.95 8.09
C LYS A 166 -25.87 -4.87 7.42
N VAL A 167 -25.27 -5.15 6.25
CA VAL A 167 -24.48 -4.17 5.51
C VAL A 167 -25.40 -3.32 4.64
N ILE A 168 -25.49 -2.03 4.93
CA ILE A 168 -26.37 -1.08 4.24
C ILE A 168 -25.48 -0.11 3.44
N PRO A 169 -25.64 -0.03 2.12
CA PRO A 169 -24.83 0.86 1.31
C PRO A 169 -25.30 2.31 1.45
N ILE A 170 -24.37 3.24 1.65
CA ILE A 170 -24.61 4.69 1.57
C ILE A 170 -23.88 5.21 0.34
N SER A 171 -24.62 5.82 -0.58
CA SER A 171 -24.03 6.45 -1.76
C SER A 171 -23.30 7.73 -1.36
N GLY A 172 -22.05 7.89 -1.77
CA GLY A 172 -21.31 9.13 -1.56
C GLY A 172 -19.83 9.03 -1.94
N ASP A 173 -19.18 10.18 -2.09
CA ASP A 173 -17.76 10.32 -2.36
C ASP A 173 -17.11 11.29 -1.37
N ILE A 174 -16.02 10.86 -0.76
CA ILE A 174 -15.28 11.65 0.22
C ILE A 174 -14.70 12.96 -0.38
N THR A 175 -14.51 13.00 -1.71
CA THR A 175 -14.03 14.20 -2.39
C THR A 175 -15.09 15.27 -2.57
N SER A 176 -16.37 14.93 -2.45
CA SER A 176 -17.51 15.84 -2.62
C SER A 176 -17.85 16.55 -1.31
N GLU A 177 -18.49 17.72 -1.42
CA GLU A 177 -19.11 18.41 -0.28
C GLU A 177 -20.15 17.51 0.40
N GLU A 178 -20.29 17.62 1.72
CA GLU A 178 -21.15 16.74 2.54
C GLU A 178 -20.96 15.24 2.23
N LEU A 179 -19.74 14.86 1.82
CA LEU A 179 -19.36 13.51 1.37
C LEU A 179 -20.20 12.98 0.18
N GLY A 180 -20.92 13.84 -0.53
CA GLY A 180 -21.87 13.47 -1.58
C GLY A 180 -23.02 12.58 -1.09
N ILE A 181 -23.31 12.60 0.22
CA ILE A 181 -24.37 11.79 0.84
C ILE A 181 -25.69 12.55 0.77
N SER A 182 -26.78 11.85 0.43
CA SER A 182 -28.12 12.43 0.41
C SER A 182 -28.55 12.96 1.78
N GLU A 183 -29.39 14.01 1.84
CA GLU A 183 -29.86 14.56 3.13
C GLU A 183 -30.59 13.51 4.00
N SER A 184 -31.34 12.60 3.36
CA SER A 184 -32.01 11.50 4.05
C SER A 184 -31.02 10.53 4.69
N ASP A 185 -29.93 10.19 3.98
CA ASP A 185 -28.89 9.29 4.50
C ASP A 185 -28.05 10.00 5.56
N GLN A 186 -27.75 11.30 5.40
CA GLN A 186 -27.10 12.07 6.47
C GLN A 186 -27.95 12.05 7.74
N THR A 187 -29.26 12.28 7.63
CA THR A 187 -30.18 12.23 8.78
C THR A 187 -30.19 10.83 9.42
N LEU A 188 -30.23 9.79 8.60
CA LEU A 188 -30.14 8.39 9.06
C LEU A 188 -28.84 8.13 9.82
N LEU A 189 -27.69 8.57 9.29
CA LEU A 189 -26.39 8.40 9.92
C LEU A 189 -26.30 9.18 11.23
N CYS A 190 -26.67 10.46 11.23
CA CYS A 190 -26.65 11.34 12.39
C CYS A 190 -27.50 10.80 13.56
N ARG A 191 -28.64 10.17 13.26
CA ARG A 191 -29.54 9.62 14.28
C ARG A 191 -29.08 8.29 14.87
N ASN A 192 -28.44 7.43 14.07
CA ASN A 192 -28.25 6.02 14.44
C ASN A 192 -26.80 5.63 14.72
N VAL A 193 -25.83 6.26 14.07
CA VAL A 193 -24.42 5.85 14.14
C VAL A 193 -23.81 6.22 15.49
N SER A 194 -23.09 5.25 16.08
CA SER A 194 -22.35 5.49 17.32
C SER A 194 -20.87 5.16 17.23
N VAL A 195 -20.43 4.47 16.18
CA VAL A 195 -19.02 4.21 15.92
C VAL A 195 -18.72 4.49 14.45
N VAL A 196 -17.66 5.26 14.18
CA VAL A 196 -17.20 5.59 12.84
C VAL A 196 -15.79 5.05 12.63
N PHE A 197 -15.57 4.33 11.53
CA PHE A 197 -14.25 3.97 11.05
C PHE A 197 -13.93 4.72 9.76
N HIS A 198 -12.96 5.61 9.83
CA HIS A 198 -12.47 6.37 8.70
C HIS A 198 -11.21 5.74 8.11
N SER A 199 -11.38 4.93 7.06
CA SER A 199 -10.26 4.28 6.34
C SER A 199 -10.15 4.72 4.87
N ALA A 200 -11.04 5.58 4.38
CA ALA A 200 -10.94 6.14 3.02
C ALA A 200 -9.67 7.00 2.88
N ALA A 201 -8.80 6.64 1.93
CA ALA A 201 -7.59 7.38 1.59
C ALA A 201 -7.11 6.96 0.19
N THR A 202 -6.35 7.83 -0.48
CA THR A 202 -5.47 7.38 -1.56
C THR A 202 -4.17 6.88 -0.95
N VAL A 203 -3.75 5.67 -1.32
CA VAL A 203 -2.50 5.03 -0.87
C VAL A 203 -1.45 4.98 -1.97
N LYS A 204 -1.70 5.65 -3.10
CA LYS A 204 -0.78 5.71 -4.23
C LYS A 204 0.33 6.71 -3.93
N PHE A 205 1.58 6.27 -4.06
CA PHE A 205 2.75 7.11 -3.77
C PHE A 205 3.04 8.12 -4.89
N ASP A 206 2.48 7.92 -6.08
CA ASP A 206 2.61 8.79 -7.26
C ASP A 206 1.35 9.64 -7.52
N GLU A 207 0.45 9.74 -6.53
CA GLU A 207 -0.77 10.54 -6.65
C GLU A 207 -0.48 12.05 -6.68
N LYS A 208 -1.19 12.77 -7.55
CA LYS A 208 -1.13 14.24 -7.63
C LYS A 208 -1.41 14.86 -6.26
N LEU A 209 -0.70 15.94 -5.92
CA LEU A 209 -0.83 16.59 -4.63
C LEU A 209 -2.26 17.10 -4.37
N LYS A 210 -2.88 17.74 -5.37
CA LYS A 210 -4.27 18.24 -5.28
C LYS A 210 -5.25 17.13 -4.89
N LEU A 211 -5.25 16.02 -5.62
CA LEU A 211 -6.10 14.87 -5.32
C LEU A 211 -5.80 14.25 -3.95
N SER A 212 -4.52 14.18 -3.56
CA SER A 212 -4.13 13.67 -2.24
C SER A 212 -4.64 14.54 -1.10
N VAL A 213 -4.56 15.88 -1.24
CA VAL A 213 -5.10 16.84 -0.28
C VAL A 213 -6.63 16.75 -0.23
N THR A 214 -7.29 16.68 -1.38
CA THR A 214 -8.76 16.54 -1.44
C THR A 214 -9.25 15.27 -0.74
N ILE A 215 -8.62 14.13 -0.99
CA ILE A 215 -9.05 12.85 -0.38
C ILE A 215 -8.65 12.77 1.09
N ASN A 216 -7.38 12.99 1.41
CA ASN A 216 -6.85 12.67 2.74
C ASN A 216 -7.04 13.81 3.75
N MET A 217 -7.19 15.06 3.31
CA MET A 217 -7.40 16.21 4.20
C MET A 217 -8.85 16.68 4.14
N LEU A 218 -9.30 17.28 3.03
CA LEU A 218 -10.67 17.79 2.91
C LEU A 218 -11.72 16.70 3.18
N GLY A 219 -11.46 15.49 2.67
CA GLY A 219 -12.28 14.33 2.95
C GLY A 219 -12.42 13.98 4.43
N THR A 220 -11.32 14.04 5.18
CA THR A 220 -11.33 13.84 6.63
C THR A 220 -12.07 14.98 7.33
N LYS A 221 -11.91 16.23 6.88
CA LYS A 221 -12.59 17.40 7.46
C LYS A 221 -14.11 17.27 7.34
N ARG A 222 -14.60 16.97 6.13
CA ARG A 222 -16.04 16.75 5.86
C ARG A 222 -16.63 15.60 6.66
N LEU A 223 -15.84 14.54 6.88
CA LEU A 223 -16.28 13.44 7.73
C LEU A 223 -16.40 13.86 9.20
N VAL A 224 -15.45 14.65 9.70
CA VAL A 224 -15.48 15.20 11.07
C VAL A 224 -16.69 16.13 11.24
N GLU A 225 -17.00 16.97 10.25
CA GLU A 225 -18.19 17.82 10.21
C GLU A 225 -19.49 16.99 10.31
N LEU A 226 -19.60 15.88 9.56
CA LEU A 226 -20.71 14.93 9.71
C LEU A 226 -20.75 14.29 11.11
N CYS A 227 -19.59 13.95 11.68
CA CYS A 227 -19.50 13.34 13.02
C CYS A 227 -20.00 14.28 14.13
N HIS A 228 -19.77 15.60 14.02
CA HIS A 228 -20.30 16.59 14.96
C HIS A 228 -21.82 16.64 14.99
N ARG A 229 -22.49 16.22 13.90
CA ARG A 229 -23.95 16.16 13.80
C ARG A 229 -24.53 14.85 14.32
N MET A 230 -23.69 13.86 14.68
CA MET A 230 -24.15 12.56 15.19
C MET A 230 -24.57 12.65 16.66
N MET A 231 -25.78 12.18 16.96
CA MET A 231 -26.40 12.35 18.29
C MET A 231 -25.85 11.42 19.37
N SER A 232 -25.14 10.35 18.99
CA SER A 232 -24.68 9.31 19.92
C SER A 232 -23.33 8.73 19.52
N LEU A 233 -22.44 9.55 18.95
CA LEU A 233 -21.10 9.11 18.58
C LEU A 233 -20.24 8.88 19.82
N ASP A 234 -19.87 7.61 20.03
CA ASP A 234 -19.01 7.18 21.13
C ASP A 234 -17.56 6.92 20.69
N ALA A 235 -17.30 6.70 19.39
CA ALA A 235 -15.95 6.53 18.88
C ALA A 235 -15.80 6.89 17.39
N LEU A 236 -14.77 7.69 17.07
CA LEU A 236 -14.27 7.92 15.72
C LEU A 236 -12.84 7.40 15.60
N ILE A 237 -12.64 6.37 14.77
CA ILE A 237 -11.32 5.79 14.50
C ILE A 237 -10.82 6.25 13.14
N HIS A 238 -9.76 7.05 13.13
CA HIS A 238 -9.08 7.48 11.91
C HIS A 238 -7.87 6.58 11.60
N VAL A 239 -7.81 6.06 10.37
CA VAL A 239 -6.66 5.29 9.89
C VAL A 239 -5.65 6.22 9.22
N SER A 240 -4.48 6.36 9.84
CA SER A 240 -3.32 7.06 9.31
C SER A 240 -2.25 6.05 8.84
N THR A 241 -0.97 6.34 9.02
CA THR A 241 0.14 5.42 8.75
C THR A 241 1.30 5.72 9.70
N ALA A 242 2.04 4.71 10.12
CA ALA A 242 3.25 4.89 10.92
C ALA A 242 4.28 5.78 10.20
N TYR A 243 4.25 5.80 8.87
CA TYR A 243 5.17 6.55 8.02
C TYR A 243 4.78 8.02 7.76
N CYS A 244 3.73 8.55 8.39
CA CYS A 244 3.34 9.96 8.21
C CYS A 244 4.45 10.92 8.73
N ASN A 245 5.24 10.45 9.68
CA ASN A 245 6.40 11.14 10.26
C ASN A 245 7.74 10.46 9.90
N CYS A 246 7.84 9.92 8.67
CA CYS A 246 9.02 9.19 8.21
C CYS A 246 10.28 10.04 8.01
N ASP A 247 10.18 11.36 8.13
CA ASP A 247 11.31 12.29 8.21
C ASP A 247 12.04 12.25 9.55
N ARG A 248 11.47 11.56 10.54
CA ARG A 248 12.07 11.28 11.87
C ARG A 248 12.47 9.82 11.95
N THR A 249 13.48 9.51 12.76
CA THR A 249 13.86 8.12 13.06
C THR A 249 13.00 7.52 14.17
N ASP A 250 12.73 8.29 15.21
CA ASP A 250 11.95 7.89 16.37
C ASP A 250 10.55 8.54 16.30
N VAL A 251 9.53 7.69 16.23
CA VAL A 251 8.14 8.11 16.04
C VAL A 251 7.31 7.59 17.22
N SER A 252 6.94 8.51 18.10
CA SER A 252 6.09 8.29 19.26
C SER A 252 4.60 8.39 18.89
N GLU A 253 3.74 7.93 19.80
CA GLU A 253 2.28 8.01 19.68
C GLU A 253 1.74 9.40 20.06
N VAL A 254 2.27 10.42 19.40
CA VAL A 254 1.84 11.82 19.52
C VAL A 254 1.61 12.43 18.14
N ILE A 255 0.81 13.49 18.07
CA ILE A 255 0.70 14.31 16.85
C ILE A 255 1.88 15.28 16.85
N TYR A 256 2.69 15.22 15.81
CA TYR A 256 3.81 16.14 15.63
C TYR A 256 3.33 17.43 14.96
N ALA A 257 3.96 18.56 15.29
CA ALA A 257 3.70 19.81 14.61
C ALA A 257 3.98 19.65 13.10
N PRO A 258 3.01 19.97 12.22
CA PRO A 258 3.20 19.86 10.78
C PRO A 258 4.16 20.95 10.28
N PRO A 259 4.80 20.75 9.12
CA PRO A 259 5.67 21.76 8.51
C PRO A 259 4.89 23.00 8.03
N TYR A 260 3.60 22.86 7.78
CA TYR A 260 2.70 23.92 7.30
C TYR A 260 1.36 23.81 8.01
N ASN A 261 0.65 24.94 8.14
CA ASN A 261 -0.74 24.92 8.56
C ASN A 261 -1.59 24.21 7.49
N PRO A 262 -2.42 23.21 7.85
CA PRO A 262 -3.31 22.53 6.90
C PRO A 262 -4.19 23.46 6.06
N ASP A 263 -4.67 24.57 6.63
CA ASP A 263 -5.55 25.50 5.90
C ASP A 263 -4.81 26.21 4.77
N ASP A 264 -3.54 26.59 4.98
CA ASP A 264 -2.72 27.23 3.95
C ASP A 264 -2.51 26.29 2.76
N ILE A 265 -2.30 25.00 3.03
CA ILE A 265 -2.18 23.97 1.99
C ILE A 265 -3.50 23.77 1.26
N ILE A 266 -4.62 23.74 1.97
CA ILE A 266 -5.95 23.64 1.36
C ILE A 266 -6.21 24.84 0.45
N SER A 267 -5.97 26.07 0.93
CA SER A 267 -6.12 27.27 0.13
C SER A 267 -5.22 27.25 -1.09
N LEU A 268 -3.94 26.88 -0.95
CA LEU A 268 -3.02 26.74 -2.08
C LEU A 268 -3.56 25.77 -3.15
N ILE A 269 -4.11 24.64 -2.73
CA ILE A 269 -4.65 23.63 -3.64
C ILE A 269 -5.95 24.08 -4.32
N ASN A 270 -6.81 24.81 -3.62
CA ASN A 270 -8.04 25.36 -4.19
C ASN A 270 -7.76 26.44 -5.24
N TRP A 271 -6.67 27.20 -5.07
CA TRP A 271 -6.20 28.16 -6.08
C TRP A 271 -5.62 27.49 -7.35
N LEU A 272 -5.28 26.20 -7.30
CA LEU A 272 -4.81 25.50 -8.50
C LEU A 272 -5.99 25.23 -9.44
N PRO A 273 -5.88 25.53 -10.74
CA PRO A 273 -6.91 25.18 -11.71
C PRO A 273 -7.20 23.68 -11.70
N GLU A 274 -8.45 23.30 -12.00
CA GLU A 274 -8.84 21.90 -12.20
C GLU A 274 -8.15 21.31 -13.44
N ASP A 275 -7.85 20.01 -13.37
CA ASP A 275 -6.98 19.26 -14.27
C ASP A 275 -7.12 19.62 -15.77
N ILE A 276 -6.17 20.38 -16.33
CA ILE A 276 -5.95 20.48 -17.79
C ILE A 276 -5.00 19.36 -18.29
N LEU A 277 -4.61 18.41 -17.43
CA LEU A 277 -3.61 17.39 -17.79
C LEU A 277 -4.20 16.03 -18.20
N ASP A 278 -5.49 15.78 -18.01
CA ASP A 278 -6.05 14.44 -18.23
C ASP A 278 -6.80 14.28 -19.58
N GLN A 279 -6.88 15.32 -20.43
CA GLN A 279 -7.54 15.25 -21.76
C GLN A 279 -6.77 15.89 -22.93
N VAL A 280 -5.45 15.77 -23.01
CA VAL A 280 -4.72 16.19 -24.22
C VAL A 280 -4.11 14.97 -24.92
N SER A 281 -4.90 14.40 -25.84
CA SER A 281 -4.33 13.85 -27.07
C SER A 281 -3.52 14.96 -27.76
N PRO A 282 -2.33 14.69 -28.32
CA PRO A 282 -1.43 15.71 -28.88
C PRO A 282 -1.90 16.24 -30.25
N SER A 283 -3.19 16.54 -30.40
CA SER A 283 -3.76 17.11 -31.59
C SER A 283 -4.84 18.11 -31.20
N LEU A 284 -4.58 19.38 -31.50
CA LEU A 284 -5.44 20.57 -31.32
C LEU A 284 -5.38 21.22 -29.93
N ALA A 285 -4.28 21.95 -29.70
CA ALA A 285 -4.24 23.02 -28.71
C ALA A 285 -4.13 24.36 -29.47
N THR A 286 -5.26 25.04 -29.63
CA THR A 286 -5.35 26.35 -30.28
C THR A 286 -6.08 27.33 -29.35
N LEU A 287 -5.49 27.68 -28.21
CA LEU A 287 -5.81 28.89 -27.42
C LEU A 287 -4.58 29.29 -26.56
N GLU A 288 -4.11 30.53 -26.67
CA GLU A 288 -2.88 31.04 -26.01
C GLU A 288 -2.91 31.00 -24.46
N ASN A 289 -4.10 30.95 -23.85
CA ASN A 289 -4.25 30.92 -22.39
C ASN A 289 -4.12 29.51 -21.80
N GLU A 290 -4.57 28.47 -22.50
CA GLU A 290 -4.51 27.08 -22.00
C GLU A 290 -3.07 26.58 -21.84
N HIS A 291 -2.17 26.97 -22.76
CA HIS A 291 -0.76 26.61 -22.66
C HIS A 291 -0.07 27.21 -21.42
N LYS A 292 -0.42 28.43 -21.02
CA LYS A 292 0.13 29.05 -19.79
C LYS A 292 -0.34 28.33 -18.53
N PHE A 293 -1.60 27.91 -18.48
CA PHE A 293 -2.14 27.14 -17.36
C PHE A 293 -1.57 25.71 -17.29
N GLN A 294 -1.40 25.05 -18.44
CA GLN A 294 -0.73 23.75 -18.51
C GLN A 294 0.72 23.84 -18.04
N LEU A 295 1.46 24.86 -18.52
CA LEU A 295 2.83 25.10 -18.10
C LEU A 295 2.91 25.42 -16.60
N PHE A 296 1.98 26.20 -16.06
CA PHE A 296 1.89 26.47 -14.62
C PHE A 296 1.60 25.20 -13.81
N SER A 297 0.63 24.38 -14.22
CA SER A 297 0.30 23.10 -13.56
C SER A 297 1.49 22.12 -13.59
N LEU A 298 2.21 22.09 -14.71
CA LEU A 298 3.43 21.29 -14.89
C LEU A 298 4.58 21.82 -14.01
N LEU A 299 4.84 23.13 -14.00
CA LEU A 299 5.83 23.76 -13.13
C LEU A 299 5.50 23.54 -11.65
N PHE A 300 4.23 23.64 -11.26
CA PHE A 300 3.78 23.34 -9.91
C PHE A 300 4.09 21.90 -9.52
N HIS A 301 3.74 20.93 -10.38
CA HIS A 301 4.02 19.52 -10.11
C HIS A 301 5.51 19.20 -10.08
N LEU A 302 6.31 19.78 -10.99
CA LEU A 302 7.73 19.49 -11.11
C LEU A 302 8.60 20.25 -10.11
N GLN A 303 8.19 21.43 -9.65
CA GLN A 303 9.02 22.30 -8.81
C GLN A 303 8.43 22.56 -7.42
N LEU A 304 7.12 22.79 -7.30
CA LEU A 304 6.53 23.15 -6.02
C LEU A 304 6.19 21.94 -5.16
N THR A 305 5.57 20.89 -5.74
CA THR A 305 5.23 19.67 -5.00
C THR A 305 6.44 19.07 -4.27
N PRO A 306 7.62 18.87 -4.90
CA PRO A 306 8.81 18.37 -4.18
C PRO A 306 9.28 19.29 -3.05
N ARG A 307 9.14 20.62 -3.20
CA ARG A 307 9.49 21.60 -2.16
C ARG A 307 8.51 21.55 -0.98
N LEU A 308 7.21 21.37 -1.25
CA LEU A 308 6.17 21.28 -0.21
C LEU A 308 6.28 19.98 0.58
N ILE A 309 6.48 18.83 -0.08
CA ILE A 309 6.60 17.55 0.66
C ILE A 309 7.95 17.46 1.42
N GLY A 310 8.95 18.24 1.01
CA GLY A 310 10.22 18.40 1.71
C GLY A 310 10.99 17.09 1.82
N LYS A 311 11.29 16.65 3.05
CA LYS A 311 12.05 15.42 3.33
C LYS A 311 11.23 14.12 3.19
N ARG A 312 9.94 14.23 2.88
CA ARG A 312 9.04 13.07 2.73
C ARG A 312 9.16 12.45 1.34
N PRO A 313 9.01 11.13 1.22
CA PRO A 313 9.19 10.43 -0.05
C PRO A 313 8.05 10.64 -1.04
N ASN A 314 6.86 11.03 -0.58
CA ASN A 314 5.67 11.10 -1.42
C ASN A 314 4.56 11.99 -0.82
N THR A 315 3.58 12.32 -1.65
CA THR A 315 2.38 13.08 -1.28
C THR A 315 1.52 12.35 -0.25
N TYR A 316 1.51 11.02 -0.24
CA TYR A 316 0.77 10.20 0.72
C TYR A 316 1.21 10.45 2.17
N THR A 317 2.50 10.30 2.47
CA THR A 317 3.05 10.50 3.82
C THR A 317 2.89 11.95 4.29
N PHE A 318 3.02 12.91 3.37
CA PHE A 318 2.79 14.33 3.63
C PHE A 318 1.34 14.64 4.00
N THR A 319 0.39 14.24 3.16
CA THR A 319 -1.03 14.52 3.38
C THR A 319 -1.60 13.77 4.58
N LYS A 320 -1.11 12.56 4.90
CA LYS A 320 -1.48 11.87 6.14
C LYS A 320 -0.99 12.58 7.39
N ALA A 321 0.21 13.16 7.38
CA ALA A 321 0.70 13.96 8.51
C ALA A 321 -0.16 15.22 8.73
N LEU A 322 -0.50 15.93 7.66
CA LEU A 322 -1.38 17.10 7.73
C LEU A 322 -2.81 16.74 8.15
N ALA A 323 -3.33 15.60 7.68
CA ALA A 323 -4.66 15.12 8.05
C ALA A 323 -4.79 14.85 9.55
N GLU A 324 -3.76 14.32 10.21
CA GLU A 324 -3.78 14.14 11.66
C GLU A 324 -3.85 15.48 12.41
N HIS A 325 -3.11 16.50 11.95
CA HIS A 325 -3.14 17.81 12.57
C HIS A 325 -4.49 18.52 12.36
N MET A 326 -5.03 18.41 11.14
CA MET A 326 -6.36 18.92 10.82
C MET A 326 -7.44 18.17 11.62
N LEU A 327 -7.33 16.85 11.78
CA LEU A 327 -8.23 16.09 12.64
C LEU A 327 -8.17 16.59 14.09
N LEU A 328 -6.98 16.84 14.64
CA LEU A 328 -6.85 17.40 15.99
C LEU A 328 -7.53 18.76 16.12
N LYS A 329 -7.37 19.62 15.11
CA LYS A 329 -7.97 20.96 15.06
C LYS A 329 -9.50 20.90 14.99
N GLU A 330 -10.03 20.05 14.13
CA GLU A 330 -11.47 20.00 13.82
C GLU A 330 -12.26 19.06 14.77
N ALA A 331 -11.60 18.13 15.46
CA ALA A 331 -12.29 17.13 16.28
C ALA A 331 -13.05 17.72 17.47
N GLY A 332 -12.63 18.86 18.03
CA GLY A 332 -13.27 19.45 19.22
C GLY A 332 -13.40 18.42 20.35
N ASN A 333 -14.65 18.13 20.77
CA ASN A 333 -14.97 17.17 21.82
C ASN A 333 -15.26 15.75 21.32
N LEU A 334 -15.08 15.46 20.03
CA LEU A 334 -15.36 14.13 19.48
C LEU A 334 -14.42 13.08 20.11
N PRO A 335 -14.93 11.87 20.39
CA PRO A 335 -14.12 10.79 20.95
C PRO A 335 -13.27 10.14 19.85
N VAL A 336 -12.09 10.71 19.58
CA VAL A 336 -11.24 10.31 18.45
C VAL A 336 -10.04 9.45 18.89
N ALA A 337 -9.74 8.41 18.13
CA ALA A 337 -8.42 7.77 18.14
C ALA A 337 -7.86 7.57 16.73
N ILE A 338 -6.53 7.56 16.63
CA ILE A 338 -5.79 7.36 15.39
C ILE A 338 -5.09 6.00 15.44
N VAL A 339 -5.27 5.19 14.42
CA VAL A 339 -4.49 3.96 14.22
C VAL A 339 -3.52 4.17 13.06
N ARG A 340 -2.23 3.99 13.33
CA ARG A 340 -1.12 4.16 12.38
C ARG A 340 -0.50 2.79 12.06
N PRO A 341 -1.02 2.05 11.07
CA PRO A 341 -0.37 0.83 10.61
C PRO A 341 0.96 1.11 9.89
N SER A 342 1.91 0.18 10.03
CA SER A 342 3.07 0.08 9.15
C SER A 342 2.68 -0.53 7.78
N ILE A 343 3.56 -1.27 7.11
CA ILE A 343 3.27 -1.82 5.78
C ILE A 343 2.27 -2.96 5.93
N VAL A 344 1.00 -2.70 5.60
CA VAL A 344 -0.06 -3.71 5.70
C VAL A 344 0.14 -4.79 4.64
N THR A 345 0.15 -6.04 5.07
CA THR A 345 0.34 -7.24 4.23
C THR A 345 -0.82 -8.21 4.39
N ALA A 346 -0.73 -9.41 3.81
CA ALA A 346 -1.76 -10.43 3.89
C ALA A 346 -2.18 -10.74 5.34
N SER A 347 -3.36 -11.32 5.52
CA SER A 347 -3.82 -11.71 6.86
C SER A 347 -2.94 -12.82 7.46
N LEU A 348 -2.75 -12.75 8.78
CA LEU A 348 -2.04 -13.78 9.54
C LEU A 348 -2.91 -15.02 9.72
N ASN A 349 -4.15 -14.81 10.15
CA ASN A 349 -5.11 -15.84 10.51
C ASN A 349 -6.47 -15.63 9.84
N GLU A 350 -6.98 -14.40 9.85
CA GLU A 350 -8.41 -14.16 9.59
C GLU A 350 -8.69 -13.22 8.41
N PRO A 351 -9.78 -13.43 7.66
CA PRO A 351 -10.70 -14.59 7.74
C PRO A 351 -10.10 -15.89 7.21
N PHE A 352 -9.04 -15.79 6.41
CA PHE A 352 -8.22 -16.93 6.00
C PHE A 352 -6.76 -16.51 6.08
N ALA A 353 -5.86 -17.41 6.45
CA ALA A 353 -4.45 -17.07 6.49
C ALA A 353 -3.89 -16.82 5.07
N GLY A 354 -3.14 -15.73 4.89
CA GLY A 354 -2.58 -15.33 3.61
C GLY A 354 -3.55 -14.59 2.68
N TRP A 355 -4.77 -14.25 3.11
CA TRP A 355 -5.72 -13.52 2.28
C TRP A 355 -5.18 -12.14 1.88
N VAL A 356 -5.22 -11.85 0.58
CA VAL A 356 -4.80 -10.60 -0.04
C VAL A 356 -5.51 -10.42 -1.38
N ASP A 357 -5.94 -9.19 -1.70
CA ASP A 357 -6.74 -8.92 -2.91
C ASP A 357 -6.13 -7.84 -3.83
N ASN A 358 -4.91 -7.37 -3.52
CA ASN A 358 -4.23 -6.31 -4.24
C ASN A 358 -2.72 -6.56 -4.34
N PHE A 359 -2.06 -5.85 -5.25
CA PHE A 359 -0.61 -5.94 -5.50
C PHE A 359 0.17 -4.80 -4.83
N ASN A 360 -0.39 -4.14 -3.81
CA ASN A 360 0.25 -2.96 -3.23
C ASN A 360 1.51 -3.34 -2.42
N GLY A 361 2.51 -2.45 -2.43
CA GLY A 361 3.71 -2.58 -1.61
C GLY A 361 4.49 -3.89 -1.88
N PRO A 362 4.91 -4.62 -0.82
CA PRO A 362 5.65 -5.87 -0.96
C PRO A 362 4.93 -6.95 -1.77
N THR A 363 3.59 -6.98 -1.81
CA THR A 363 2.83 -8.01 -2.54
C THR A 363 3.15 -8.00 -4.02
N GLY A 364 3.21 -6.81 -4.63
CA GLY A 364 3.55 -6.62 -6.04
C GLY A 364 4.99 -7.04 -6.33
N LEU A 365 5.94 -6.65 -5.49
CA LEU A 365 7.36 -7.00 -5.67
C LEU A 365 7.62 -8.50 -5.52
N VAL A 366 7.06 -9.14 -4.49
CA VAL A 366 7.19 -10.59 -4.29
C VAL A 366 6.50 -11.35 -5.42
N SER A 367 5.36 -10.87 -5.92
CA SER A 367 4.69 -11.43 -7.09
C SER A 367 5.55 -11.34 -8.37
N ALA A 368 6.18 -10.18 -8.60
CA ALA A 368 7.09 -9.98 -9.73
C ALA A 368 8.35 -10.85 -9.63
N LEU A 369 8.88 -11.02 -8.41
CA LEU A 369 9.98 -11.93 -8.10
C LEU A 369 9.56 -13.39 -8.33
N ALA A 370 8.35 -13.78 -7.93
CA ALA A 370 7.80 -15.11 -8.15
C ALA A 370 7.61 -15.45 -9.63
N LYS A 371 7.36 -14.44 -10.47
CA LYS A 371 7.34 -14.58 -11.93
C LYS A 371 8.74 -14.51 -12.57
N GLY A 372 9.80 -14.27 -11.79
CA GLY A 372 11.18 -14.14 -12.29
C GLY A 372 11.47 -12.83 -13.02
N MET A 373 10.59 -11.83 -12.91
CA MET A 373 10.72 -10.54 -13.60
C MET A 373 11.49 -9.51 -12.77
N PHE A 374 11.38 -9.61 -11.44
CA PHE A 374 12.09 -8.77 -10.49
C PHE A 374 13.21 -9.56 -9.81
N ARG A 375 14.43 -9.01 -9.81
CA ARG A 375 15.67 -9.75 -9.46
C ARG A 375 16.69 -9.02 -8.58
N THR A 376 16.63 -7.70 -8.51
CA THR A 376 17.60 -6.88 -7.76
C THR A 376 16.94 -5.57 -7.34
N MET A 377 17.33 -5.02 -6.20
CA MET A 377 16.97 -3.64 -5.80
C MET A 377 17.98 -3.04 -4.83
N MET A 378 17.94 -1.72 -4.73
CA MET A 378 18.55 -0.99 -3.62
C MET A 378 17.80 -1.28 -2.33
N CYS A 379 18.49 -1.80 -1.32
CA CYS A 379 17.90 -2.15 -0.03
C CYS A 379 18.97 -2.39 1.04
N GLU A 380 18.74 -1.83 2.22
CA GLU A 380 19.53 -2.07 3.42
C GLU A 380 19.12 -3.39 4.06
N LYS A 381 19.90 -4.43 3.77
CA LYS A 381 19.62 -5.83 4.14
C LYS A 381 19.41 -6.08 5.64
N ASN A 382 19.97 -5.22 6.49
CA ASN A 382 19.97 -5.35 7.95
C ASN A 382 18.95 -4.43 8.62
N TYR A 383 18.20 -3.63 7.84
CA TYR A 383 17.13 -2.80 8.39
C TYR A 383 15.84 -3.59 8.53
N VAL A 384 15.06 -3.18 9.53
CA VAL A 384 13.75 -3.76 9.84
C VAL A 384 12.79 -3.49 8.68
N ALA A 385 12.19 -4.56 8.17
CA ALA A 385 11.09 -4.51 7.23
C ALA A 385 9.77 -4.47 8.03
N ASP A 386 9.35 -3.29 8.48
CA ASP A 386 8.17 -3.16 9.34
C ASP A 386 6.88 -3.39 8.55
N MET A 387 6.42 -4.63 8.60
CA MET A 387 5.20 -5.13 7.98
C MET A 387 4.25 -5.63 9.05
N VAL A 388 2.96 -5.39 8.87
CA VAL A 388 1.91 -5.82 9.78
C VAL A 388 0.81 -6.56 9.01
N PRO A 389 0.33 -7.72 9.49
CA PRO A 389 -0.81 -8.40 8.87
C PRO A 389 -2.11 -7.57 8.96
N VAL A 390 -2.96 -7.62 7.94
CA VAL A 390 -4.19 -6.80 7.89
C VAL A 390 -5.15 -7.07 9.04
N ASP A 391 -5.30 -8.33 9.46
CA ASP A 391 -6.19 -8.75 10.55
C ASP A 391 -5.73 -8.24 11.93
N ILE A 392 -4.41 -8.15 12.17
CA ILE A 392 -3.85 -7.49 13.36
C ILE A 392 -4.30 -6.03 13.43
N VAL A 393 -4.22 -5.30 12.31
CA VAL A 393 -4.63 -3.89 12.25
C VAL A 393 -6.13 -3.75 12.48
N ILE A 394 -6.95 -4.61 11.88
CA ILE A 394 -8.40 -4.59 12.05
C ILE A 394 -8.81 -4.89 13.49
N ASN A 395 -8.20 -5.90 14.12
CA ASN A 395 -8.48 -6.24 15.52
C ASN A 395 -8.12 -5.08 16.46
N LEU A 396 -6.98 -4.42 16.23
CA LEU A 396 -6.61 -3.21 16.97
C LEU A 396 -7.61 -2.07 16.74
N MET A 397 -8.08 -1.84 15.51
CA MET A 397 -9.07 -0.79 15.23
C MET A 397 -10.37 -1.01 16.01
N ILE A 398 -10.87 -2.25 16.04
CA ILE A 398 -12.08 -2.61 16.78
C ILE A 398 -11.88 -2.43 18.29
N ALA A 399 -10.76 -2.89 18.84
CA ALA A 399 -10.42 -2.71 20.25
C ALA A 399 -10.19 -1.23 20.60
N ALA A 400 -9.61 -0.43 19.70
CA ALA A 400 -9.41 1.00 19.89
C ALA A 400 -10.75 1.76 19.96
N ALA A 401 -11.72 1.43 19.09
CA ALA A 401 -13.06 2.00 19.16
C ALA A 401 -13.76 1.70 20.49
N TRP A 402 -13.70 0.44 20.93
CA TRP A 402 -14.19 0.04 22.25
C TRP A 402 -13.53 0.86 23.36
N ARG A 403 -12.19 0.94 23.37
CA ARG A 403 -11.46 1.66 24.43
C ARG A 403 -11.77 3.14 24.46
N THR A 404 -11.85 3.77 23.28
CA THR A 404 -12.19 5.18 23.12
C THR A 404 -13.56 5.48 23.73
N ALA A 405 -14.56 4.64 23.45
CA ALA A 405 -15.90 4.78 23.99
C ALA A 405 -15.98 4.53 25.51
N THR A 406 -15.29 3.49 26.02
CA THR A 406 -15.40 3.10 27.44
C THR A 406 -14.60 4.00 28.38
N ARG A 407 -13.50 4.61 27.92
CA ARG A 407 -12.64 5.43 28.78
C ARG A 407 -13.12 6.87 28.91
N LYS A 408 -13.90 7.39 27.95
CA LYS A 408 -14.38 8.78 27.88
C LYS A 408 -13.31 9.82 28.28
N SER A 409 -12.12 9.70 27.69
CA SER A 409 -11.00 10.61 27.93
C SER A 409 -10.96 11.69 26.86
N ASN A 410 -10.75 12.95 27.27
CA ASN A 410 -10.61 14.09 26.35
C ASN A 410 -9.31 14.06 25.53
N ASN A 411 -8.37 13.16 25.85
CA ASN A 411 -7.12 13.01 25.10
C ASN A 411 -7.28 12.04 23.93
N LEU A 412 -7.03 12.54 22.72
CA LEU A 412 -6.90 11.74 21.50
C LEU A 412 -5.79 10.69 21.68
N LEU A 413 -6.12 9.42 21.46
CA LEU A 413 -5.16 8.31 21.52
C LEU A 413 -4.62 7.96 20.15
N ILE A 414 -3.34 7.61 20.09
CA ILE A 414 -2.69 7.17 18.86
C ILE A 414 -2.10 5.79 19.09
N TYR A 415 -2.33 4.89 18.15
CA TYR A 415 -1.85 3.52 18.20
C TYR A 415 -0.94 3.25 17.00
N ASN A 416 0.37 3.13 17.23
CA ASN A 416 1.30 2.72 16.17
C ASN A 416 1.25 1.18 16.02
N CYS A 417 0.53 0.69 15.02
CA CYS A 417 0.37 -0.74 14.75
C CYS A 417 1.52 -1.26 13.88
N CYS A 418 2.61 -1.64 14.54
CA CYS A 418 3.88 -2.01 13.93
C CYS A 418 4.41 -3.32 14.51
N THR A 419 5.33 -3.98 13.80
CA THR A 419 6.01 -5.18 14.30
C THR A 419 7.44 -4.91 14.75
N GLY A 420 8.06 -3.83 14.27
CA GLY A 420 9.49 -3.61 14.34
C GLY A 420 10.09 -3.48 15.75
N GLN A 421 9.31 -3.06 16.76
CA GLN A 421 9.82 -2.97 18.13
C GLN A 421 9.72 -4.28 18.92
N ARG A 422 8.70 -5.11 18.63
CA ARG A 422 8.35 -6.26 19.47
C ARG A 422 8.72 -7.59 18.84
N ASN A 423 8.66 -7.69 17.52
CA ASN A 423 8.97 -8.90 16.77
C ASN A 423 9.49 -8.53 15.37
N PRO A 424 10.67 -7.89 15.28
CA PRO A 424 11.21 -7.42 14.02
C PRO A 424 11.55 -8.56 13.05
N ILE A 425 11.39 -8.29 11.76
CA ILE A 425 12.00 -9.05 10.66
C ILE A 425 12.86 -8.09 9.85
N ILE A 426 14.08 -8.48 9.49
CA ILE A 426 14.93 -7.66 8.62
C ILE A 426 14.72 -8.00 7.14
N TRP A 427 15.04 -7.07 6.24
CA TRP A 427 14.83 -7.26 4.79
C TRP A 427 15.50 -8.52 4.23
N SER A 428 16.71 -8.87 4.69
CA SER A 428 17.39 -10.09 4.25
C SER A 428 16.67 -11.38 4.66
N GLU A 429 16.09 -11.42 5.86
CA GLU A 429 15.31 -12.57 6.34
C GLU A 429 13.99 -12.68 5.58
N PHE A 430 13.28 -11.57 5.42
CA PHE A 430 12.05 -11.54 4.63
C PHE A 430 12.27 -12.05 3.21
N VAL A 431 13.30 -11.55 2.52
CA VAL A 431 13.64 -12.00 1.16
C VAL A 431 14.06 -13.46 1.16
N LYS A 432 14.83 -13.93 2.16
CA LYS A 432 15.19 -15.35 2.28
C LYS A 432 13.95 -16.24 2.39
N PHE A 433 13.01 -15.92 3.29
CA PHE A 433 11.76 -16.67 3.45
C PHE A 433 10.90 -16.60 2.19
N ALA A 434 10.72 -15.41 1.61
CA ALA A 434 9.94 -15.24 0.39
C ALA A 434 10.54 -16.05 -0.78
N MET A 435 11.86 -16.02 -0.94
CA MET A 435 12.57 -16.78 -1.97
C MET A 435 12.43 -18.29 -1.78
N SER A 436 12.54 -18.78 -0.54
CA SER A 436 12.33 -20.19 -0.20
C SER A 436 10.90 -20.62 -0.58
N SER A 437 9.91 -19.86 -0.11
CA SER A 437 8.49 -20.12 -0.33
C SER A 437 8.09 -20.05 -1.80
N VAL A 438 8.59 -19.06 -2.55
CA VAL A 438 8.35 -18.93 -4.00
C VAL A 438 8.91 -20.12 -4.78
N ARG A 439 10.08 -20.65 -4.39
CA ARG A 439 10.68 -21.81 -5.06
C ARG A 439 9.96 -23.12 -4.69
N LYS A 440 9.44 -23.22 -3.47
CA LYS A 440 8.61 -24.34 -2.99
C LYS A 440 7.22 -24.35 -3.64
N HIS A 441 6.64 -23.17 -3.87
CA HIS A 441 5.29 -22.96 -4.41
C HIS A 441 5.30 -22.06 -5.66
N PRO A 442 5.98 -22.48 -6.74
CA PRO A 442 6.26 -21.62 -7.89
C PRO A 442 5.00 -21.28 -8.69
N LEU A 443 4.83 -20.01 -9.07
CA LEU A 443 3.74 -19.56 -9.94
C LEU A 443 3.83 -20.18 -11.34
N GLU A 444 2.67 -20.47 -11.93
CA GLU A 444 2.63 -20.83 -13.35
C GLU A 444 3.17 -19.69 -14.21
N GLY A 445 3.74 -20.00 -15.37
CA GLY A 445 4.23 -18.98 -16.30
C GLY A 445 5.42 -18.17 -15.79
N CYS A 446 6.15 -18.65 -14.78
CA CYS A 446 7.41 -18.07 -14.34
C CYS A 446 8.39 -17.92 -15.53
N LEU A 447 8.89 -16.71 -15.78
CA LEU A 447 9.72 -16.40 -16.94
C LEU A 447 11.20 -16.68 -16.72
N TRP A 448 11.66 -16.56 -15.47
CA TRP A 448 13.06 -16.78 -15.11
C TRP A 448 13.16 -17.40 -13.72
N TYR A 449 14.26 -18.09 -13.43
CA TYR A 449 14.51 -18.61 -12.09
C TYR A 449 14.54 -17.45 -11.06
N PRO A 450 13.67 -17.44 -10.04
CA PRO A 450 13.63 -16.37 -9.06
C PRO A 450 14.97 -16.21 -8.34
N THR A 451 15.45 -14.98 -8.29
CA THR A 451 16.63 -14.52 -7.55
C THR A 451 16.27 -13.22 -6.85
N GLY A 452 16.75 -12.98 -5.63
CA GLY A 452 16.41 -11.79 -4.84
C GLY A 452 17.67 -11.12 -4.30
N ASP A 453 18.40 -10.42 -5.16
CA ASP A 453 19.65 -9.75 -4.75
C ASP A 453 19.34 -8.39 -4.12
N LEU A 454 19.70 -8.22 -2.84
CA LEU A 454 19.66 -6.91 -2.17
C LEU A 454 21.02 -6.22 -2.32
N ARG A 455 21.03 -4.95 -2.73
CA ARG A 455 22.24 -4.19 -3.07
C ARG A 455 22.29 -2.85 -2.34
N MET A 456 23.50 -2.44 -1.98
CA MET A 456 23.78 -1.13 -1.36
C MET A 456 24.58 -0.18 -2.25
N ASN A 457 25.22 -0.71 -3.29
CA ASN A 457 25.97 0.10 -4.24
C ASN A 457 25.06 0.45 -5.42
N ARG A 458 24.75 1.75 -5.58
CA ARG A 458 23.84 2.25 -6.62
C ARG A 458 24.35 1.99 -8.04
N PRO A 459 25.59 2.35 -8.44
CA PRO A 459 26.14 1.96 -9.74
C PRO A 459 26.02 0.46 -10.04
N MET A 460 26.36 -0.39 -9.06
CA MET A 460 26.25 -1.84 -9.22
C MET A 460 24.80 -2.29 -9.36
N ASN A 461 23.87 -1.72 -8.60
CA ASN A 461 22.45 -2.03 -8.75
C ASN A 461 21.92 -1.57 -10.10
N THR A 462 22.27 -0.37 -10.58
CA THR A 462 21.88 0.13 -11.91
C THR A 462 22.37 -0.81 -13.02
N LEU A 463 23.64 -1.24 -12.96
CA LEU A 463 24.19 -2.22 -13.90
C LEU A 463 23.40 -3.54 -13.84
N ASN A 464 23.07 -4.03 -12.64
CA ASN A 464 22.26 -5.23 -12.48
C ASN A 464 20.83 -5.03 -12.99
N CYS A 465 20.18 -3.88 -12.79
CA CYS A 465 18.86 -3.60 -13.35
C CYS A 465 18.90 -3.61 -14.88
N LEU A 466 19.93 -3.02 -15.49
CA LEU A 466 20.12 -3.06 -16.94
C LEU A 466 20.28 -4.50 -17.44
N LEU A 467 21.20 -5.26 -16.86
CA LEU A 467 21.54 -6.62 -17.31
C LEU A 467 20.49 -7.68 -16.94
N LYS A 468 19.83 -7.54 -15.78
CA LYS A 468 18.89 -8.53 -15.23
C LYS A 468 17.43 -8.12 -15.39
N HIS A 469 17.07 -6.89 -15.73
CA HIS A 469 15.65 -6.54 -15.97
C HIS A 469 15.45 -6.14 -17.42
N PHE A 470 16.12 -5.06 -17.86
CA PHE A 470 15.83 -4.43 -19.15
C PHE A 470 16.39 -5.16 -20.35
N LEU A 471 17.67 -5.54 -20.36
CA LEU A 471 18.28 -6.24 -21.50
C LEU A 471 17.51 -7.52 -21.87
N PRO A 472 17.18 -8.43 -20.92
CA PRO A 472 16.34 -9.59 -21.21
C PRO A 472 14.94 -9.22 -21.68
N ALA A 473 14.35 -8.15 -21.15
CA ALA A 473 13.01 -7.72 -21.56
C ALA A 473 12.99 -7.23 -23.02
N TYR A 474 13.97 -6.44 -23.44
CA TYR A 474 14.10 -6.00 -24.84
C TYR A 474 14.35 -7.18 -25.79
N ILE A 475 15.16 -8.16 -25.39
CA ILE A 475 15.37 -9.38 -26.18
C ILE A 475 14.05 -10.15 -26.33
N LEU A 476 13.32 -10.38 -25.23
CA LEU A 476 12.06 -11.11 -25.26
C LEU A 476 10.99 -10.39 -26.10
N ASP A 477 10.88 -9.07 -25.98
CA ASP A 477 9.94 -8.28 -26.78
C ASP A 477 10.35 -8.21 -28.26
N GLY A 478 11.66 -8.19 -28.56
CA GLY A 478 12.19 -8.30 -29.92
C GLY A 478 11.84 -9.63 -30.57
N VAL A 479 12.07 -10.75 -29.87
CA VAL A 479 11.66 -12.09 -30.32
C VAL A 479 10.15 -12.17 -30.48
N ALA A 480 9.37 -11.61 -29.55
CA ALA A 480 7.92 -11.57 -29.65
C ALA A 480 7.47 -10.88 -30.94
N ARG A 481 8.05 -9.71 -31.28
CA ARG A 481 7.76 -8.99 -32.53
C ARG A 481 8.10 -9.82 -33.77
N ILE A 482 9.26 -10.49 -33.78
CA ILE A 482 9.67 -11.37 -34.90
C ILE A 482 8.68 -12.54 -35.06
N MET A 483 8.15 -13.07 -33.96
CA MET A 483 7.13 -14.12 -33.95
C MET A 483 5.69 -13.61 -34.21
N GLY A 484 5.51 -12.33 -34.57
CA GLY A 484 4.19 -11.72 -34.77
C GLY A 484 3.35 -11.56 -33.50
N LYS A 485 3.97 -11.65 -32.31
CA LYS A 485 3.33 -11.48 -31.00
C LYS A 485 3.46 -10.07 -30.48
N LYS A 486 2.47 -9.62 -29.70
CA LYS A 486 2.51 -8.31 -29.05
C LYS A 486 3.60 -8.26 -27.97
N PRO A 487 4.57 -7.32 -28.05
CA PRO A 487 5.56 -7.11 -26.99
C PRO A 487 4.88 -6.56 -25.73
N PHE A 488 5.33 -6.99 -24.56
CA PHE A 488 4.77 -6.51 -23.28
C PHE A 488 5.77 -6.51 -22.11
N VAL A 489 6.90 -7.21 -22.21
CA VAL A 489 7.80 -7.43 -21.08
C VAL A 489 8.49 -6.12 -20.66
N VAL A 490 8.89 -5.27 -21.61
CA VAL A 490 9.49 -3.96 -21.31
C VAL A 490 8.50 -3.05 -20.57
N SER A 491 7.23 -3.06 -20.99
CA SER A 491 6.17 -2.30 -20.30
C SER A 491 6.00 -2.77 -18.85
N VAL A 492 6.08 -4.08 -18.60
CA VAL A 492 6.04 -4.63 -17.24
C VAL A 492 7.28 -4.20 -16.43
N GLN A 493 8.48 -4.25 -17.03
CA GLN A 493 9.70 -3.82 -16.34
C GLN A 493 9.68 -2.33 -15.96
N ASN A 494 9.17 -1.45 -16.82
CA ASN A 494 9.00 -0.03 -16.48
C ASN A 494 8.12 0.18 -15.25
N LYS A 495 7.05 -0.61 -15.13
CA LYS A 495 6.13 -0.52 -13.98
C LYS A 495 6.76 -1.10 -12.70
N ILE A 496 7.54 -2.17 -12.81
CA ILE A 496 8.33 -2.71 -11.69
C ILE A 496 9.37 -1.66 -11.25
N ALA A 497 10.09 -1.05 -12.18
CA ALA A 497 11.09 -0.02 -11.87
C ALA A 497 10.48 1.16 -11.12
N LYS A 498 9.32 1.67 -11.57
CA LYS A 498 8.57 2.73 -10.87
C LYS A 498 8.16 2.29 -9.46
N ALA A 499 7.64 1.06 -9.30
CA ALA A 499 7.26 0.54 -7.98
C ALA A 499 8.46 0.42 -7.03
N VAL A 500 9.62 0.00 -7.53
CA VAL A 500 10.87 -0.10 -6.75
C VAL A 500 11.38 1.28 -6.34
N GLU A 501 11.34 2.25 -7.24
CA GLU A 501 11.71 3.64 -6.95
C GLU A 501 10.85 4.22 -5.82
N CYS A 502 9.53 4.02 -5.87
CA CYS A 502 8.61 4.46 -4.82
C CYS A 502 8.86 3.78 -3.46
N LEU A 503 9.46 2.58 -3.44
CA LEU A 503 9.74 1.81 -2.21
C LEU A 503 11.17 1.97 -1.70
N GLU A 504 12.10 2.46 -2.53
CA GLU A 504 13.52 2.57 -2.17
C GLU A 504 13.73 3.38 -0.89
N TYR A 505 12.96 4.47 -0.70
CA TYR A 505 13.05 5.28 0.51
C TYR A 505 12.82 4.47 1.79
N PHE A 506 11.84 3.55 1.76
CA PHE A 506 11.47 2.68 2.88
C PHE A 506 12.39 1.47 3.02
N ALA A 507 12.98 1.01 1.92
CA ALA A 507 13.91 -0.12 1.92
C ALA A 507 15.34 0.27 2.33
N THR A 508 15.67 1.57 2.39
CA THR A 508 17.03 2.09 2.66
C THR A 508 17.13 2.93 3.93
N ARG A 509 16.05 3.01 4.71
CA ARG A 509 15.99 3.75 5.98
C ARG A 509 15.31 2.90 7.05
N GLN A 510 15.50 3.29 8.31
CA GLN A 510 14.96 2.58 9.46
C GLN A 510 14.28 3.55 10.41
N TRP A 511 13.21 3.06 11.04
CA TRP A 511 12.38 3.79 11.99
C TRP A 511 12.22 2.97 13.27
N ARG A 512 11.95 3.68 14.37
CA ARG A 512 11.54 3.13 15.66
C ARG A 512 10.16 3.70 16.00
N PHE A 513 9.11 2.93 15.75
CA PHE A 513 7.74 3.28 16.05
C PHE A 513 7.37 2.82 17.45
N LYS A 514 7.25 3.73 18.43
CA LYS A 514 6.83 3.37 19.79
C LYS A 514 5.39 2.89 19.78
N ASP A 515 5.09 1.81 20.50
CA ASP A 515 3.78 1.13 20.50
C ASP A 515 3.19 0.98 21.92
N ASP A 516 3.57 1.88 22.83
CA ASP A 516 3.22 1.81 24.25
C ASP A 516 1.69 1.77 24.48
N ASN A 517 0.91 2.55 23.71
CA ASN A 517 -0.54 2.57 23.78
C ASN A 517 -1.16 1.26 23.25
N VAL A 518 -0.60 0.65 22.20
CA VAL A 518 -1.04 -0.66 21.70
C VAL A 518 -0.84 -1.72 22.77
N HIS A 519 0.34 -1.73 23.41
CA HIS A 519 0.65 -2.64 24.48
C HIS A 519 -0.24 -2.42 25.71
N GLY A 520 -0.44 -1.17 26.11
CA GLY A 520 -1.34 -0.81 27.20
C GLY A 520 -2.78 -1.26 26.93
N LEU A 521 -3.29 -1.07 25.72
CA LEU A 521 -4.62 -1.54 25.32
C LEU A 521 -4.75 -3.07 25.43
N LEU A 522 -3.74 -3.82 24.97
CA LEU A 522 -3.74 -5.28 25.07
C LEU A 522 -3.94 -5.77 26.52
N HIS A 523 -3.28 -5.12 27.49
CA HIS A 523 -3.40 -5.48 28.91
C HIS A 523 -4.76 -5.16 29.53
N THR A 524 -5.53 -4.25 28.93
CA THR A 524 -6.88 -3.95 29.41
C THR A 524 -7.94 -4.95 28.95
N LEU A 525 -7.64 -5.77 27.95
CA LEU A 525 -8.60 -6.75 27.43
C LEU A 525 -8.73 -7.95 28.35
N SER A 526 -9.95 -8.50 28.44
CA SER A 526 -10.20 -9.81 29.04
C SER A 526 -9.49 -10.91 28.24
N PRO A 527 -9.15 -12.07 28.85
CA PRO A 527 -8.53 -13.18 28.13
C PRO A 527 -9.31 -13.61 26.88
N LYS A 528 -10.65 -13.68 26.98
CA LYS A 528 -11.52 -14.04 25.86
C LYS A 528 -11.45 -13.03 24.71
N ASP A 529 -11.47 -11.72 25.01
CA ASP A 529 -11.36 -10.71 23.96
C ASP A 529 -9.96 -10.65 23.34
N ARG A 530 -8.90 -11.00 24.09
CA ARG A 530 -7.54 -11.13 23.52
C ARG A 530 -7.44 -12.26 22.50
N GLU A 531 -8.18 -13.34 22.70
CA GLU A 531 -8.25 -14.48 21.76
C GLU A 531 -9.10 -14.17 20.53
N ILE A 532 -10.18 -13.39 20.68
CA ILE A 532 -11.07 -13.03 19.57
C ILE A 532 -10.46 -11.88 18.75
N PHE A 533 -9.93 -10.85 19.39
CA PHE A 533 -9.38 -9.65 18.76
C PHE A 533 -7.86 -9.62 18.91
N ILE A 534 -7.19 -10.56 18.26
CA ILE A 534 -5.72 -10.70 18.33
C ILE A 534 -5.04 -9.54 17.60
N PHE A 535 -4.28 -8.74 18.33
CA PHE A 535 -3.34 -7.77 17.76
C PHE A 535 -1.96 -7.78 18.42
N ASP A 536 -1.65 -8.84 19.18
CA ASP A 536 -0.30 -9.07 19.71
C ASP A 536 0.62 -9.69 18.65
N VAL A 537 1.63 -8.95 18.25
CA VAL A 537 2.56 -9.33 17.17
C VAL A 537 3.72 -10.23 17.61
N ARG A 538 3.92 -10.41 18.93
CA ARG A 538 5.09 -11.13 19.48
C ARG A 538 5.18 -12.59 19.05
N ASN A 539 4.04 -13.19 18.76
CA ASN A 539 3.94 -14.62 18.44
C ASN A 539 3.90 -14.92 16.93
N ILE A 540 4.15 -13.92 16.07
CA ILE A 540 4.21 -14.13 14.62
C ILE A 540 5.44 -14.96 14.29
N ASN A 541 5.22 -16.16 13.74
CA ASN A 541 6.27 -16.97 13.13
C ASN A 541 6.49 -16.51 11.68
N TRP A 542 7.56 -15.75 11.46
CA TRP A 542 7.84 -15.11 10.18
C TRP A 542 8.00 -16.08 9.00
N ASP A 543 8.66 -17.22 9.18
CA ASP A 543 8.83 -18.22 8.11
C ASP A 543 7.48 -18.78 7.65
N LYS A 544 6.66 -19.26 8.60
CA LYS A 544 5.31 -19.77 8.33
C LYS A 544 4.40 -18.69 7.75
N TYR A 545 4.48 -17.46 8.27
CA TYR A 545 3.69 -16.33 7.79
C TYR A 545 4.03 -16.00 6.33
N VAL A 546 5.32 -15.89 5.99
CA VAL A 546 5.76 -15.57 4.62
C VAL A 546 5.42 -16.72 3.66
N GLU A 547 5.48 -17.99 4.09
CA GLU A 547 4.99 -19.11 3.26
C GLU A 547 3.49 -19.00 2.96
N ARG A 548 2.67 -18.75 3.99
CA ARG A 548 1.21 -18.55 3.83
C ARG A 548 0.90 -17.35 2.95
N TYR A 549 1.65 -16.27 3.09
CA TYR A 549 1.53 -15.09 2.25
C TYR A 549 1.79 -15.42 0.76
N VAL A 550 2.82 -16.22 0.45
CA VAL A 550 3.10 -16.68 -0.92
C VAL A 550 2.00 -17.56 -1.49
N LEU A 551 1.49 -18.49 -0.68
CA LEU A 551 0.33 -19.32 -1.06
C LEU A 551 -0.92 -18.46 -1.29
N GLY A 552 -1.12 -17.46 -0.43
CA GLY A 552 -2.23 -16.54 -0.48
C GLY A 552 -2.30 -15.75 -1.78
N PHE A 553 -1.22 -15.08 -2.20
CA PHE A 553 -1.27 -14.36 -3.48
C PHE A 553 -1.37 -15.31 -4.68
N ARG A 554 -0.83 -16.54 -4.59
CA ARG A 554 -1.00 -17.55 -5.64
C ARG A 554 -2.49 -17.86 -5.85
N GLU A 555 -3.20 -18.08 -4.76
CA GLU A 555 -4.61 -18.42 -4.76
C GLU A 555 -5.48 -17.22 -5.11
N PHE A 556 -5.37 -16.11 -4.37
CA PHE A 556 -6.33 -15.01 -4.46
C PHE A 556 -6.01 -14.03 -5.60
N LEU A 557 -4.74 -13.77 -5.90
CA LEU A 557 -4.36 -12.83 -6.96
C LEU A 557 -4.16 -13.51 -8.31
N PHE A 558 -3.46 -14.64 -8.33
CA PHE A 558 -3.20 -15.38 -9.58
C PHE A 558 -4.26 -16.44 -9.89
N LYS A 559 -5.20 -16.71 -8.96
CA LYS A 559 -6.29 -17.69 -9.16
C LYS A 559 -5.77 -19.09 -9.49
N GLN A 560 -4.60 -19.44 -8.94
CA GLN A 560 -3.92 -20.71 -9.20
C GLN A 560 -4.20 -21.71 -8.08
N ARG A 561 -4.86 -22.81 -8.43
CA ARG A 561 -5.18 -23.87 -7.49
C ARG A 561 -3.97 -24.81 -7.23
N PRO A 562 -3.96 -25.58 -6.13
CA PRO A 562 -2.84 -26.47 -5.79
C PRO A 562 -2.48 -27.50 -6.87
N GLU A 563 -3.42 -27.91 -7.72
CA GLU A 563 -3.21 -28.92 -8.78
C GLU A 563 -2.21 -28.46 -9.85
N SER A 564 -2.00 -27.15 -9.98
CA SER A 564 -1.01 -26.58 -10.91
C SER A 564 0.44 -26.62 -10.40
N LEU A 565 0.66 -26.94 -9.12
CA LEU A 565 1.98 -26.92 -8.49
C LEU A 565 2.97 -27.94 -9.10
N PRO A 566 2.61 -29.20 -9.40
CA PRO A 566 3.55 -30.16 -9.95
C PRO A 566 4.14 -29.71 -11.29
N ALA A 567 3.31 -29.18 -12.20
CA ALA A 567 3.76 -28.65 -13.48
C ALA A 567 4.68 -27.43 -13.31
N SER A 568 4.31 -26.53 -12.39
CA SER A 568 5.09 -25.33 -12.08
C SER A 568 6.46 -25.68 -11.47
N ARG A 569 6.54 -26.70 -10.61
CA ARG A 569 7.80 -27.22 -10.06
C ARG A 569 8.72 -27.81 -11.12
N LYS A 570 8.19 -28.59 -12.07
CA LYS A 570 8.97 -29.10 -13.22
C LYS A 570 9.57 -27.96 -14.04
N ARG A 571 8.79 -26.89 -14.29
CA ARG A 571 9.28 -25.68 -14.96
C ARG A 571 10.36 -24.98 -14.15
N MET A 572 10.20 -24.87 -12.83
CA MET A 572 11.18 -24.25 -11.93
C MET A 572 12.55 -24.96 -11.99
N VAL A 573 12.56 -26.29 -12.05
CA VAL A 573 13.80 -27.07 -12.22
C VAL A 573 14.48 -26.77 -13.55
N ARG A 574 13.73 -26.70 -14.66
CA ARG A 574 14.29 -26.33 -15.97
C ARG A 574 14.87 -24.92 -15.95
N LEU A 575 14.16 -23.97 -15.33
CA LEU A 575 14.64 -22.59 -15.18
C LEU A 575 15.90 -22.51 -14.33
N TYR A 576 16.04 -23.37 -13.31
CA TYR A 576 17.26 -23.46 -12.51
C TYR A 576 18.46 -23.83 -13.38
N TYR A 577 18.37 -24.92 -14.16
CA TYR A 577 19.47 -25.33 -15.04
C TYR A 577 19.78 -24.30 -16.12
N LEU A 578 18.75 -23.70 -16.72
CA LEU A 578 18.93 -22.58 -17.66
C LEU A 578 19.67 -21.41 -17.00
N HIS A 579 19.31 -21.07 -15.76
CA HIS A 579 19.96 -20.00 -15.02
C HIS A 579 21.44 -20.31 -14.72
N GLN A 580 21.76 -21.55 -14.36
CA GLN A 580 23.15 -21.97 -14.16
C GLN A 580 23.95 -21.96 -15.47
N LEU A 581 23.36 -22.46 -16.56
CA LEU A 581 23.98 -22.41 -17.89
C LEU A 581 24.31 -20.97 -18.29
N VAL A 582 23.37 -20.04 -18.11
CA VAL A 582 23.59 -18.61 -18.41
C VAL A 582 24.71 -18.01 -17.56
N LYS A 583 24.83 -18.41 -16.28
CA LYS A 583 25.95 -17.98 -15.43
C LYS A 583 27.29 -18.51 -15.95
N VAL A 584 27.36 -19.80 -16.30
CA VAL A 584 28.58 -20.41 -16.85
C VAL A 584 28.96 -19.72 -18.17
N VAL A 585 28.01 -19.52 -19.09
CA VAL A 585 28.24 -18.82 -20.35
C VAL A 585 28.71 -17.39 -20.10
N ALA A 586 28.09 -16.65 -19.18
CA ALA A 586 28.52 -15.30 -18.84
C ALA A 586 29.97 -15.27 -18.32
N VAL A 587 30.34 -16.20 -17.41
CA VAL A 587 31.72 -16.32 -16.91
C VAL A 587 32.70 -16.63 -18.04
N LEU A 588 32.37 -17.57 -18.94
CA LEU A 588 33.21 -17.93 -20.08
C LEU A 588 33.39 -16.76 -21.05
N LEU A 589 32.33 -15.98 -21.31
CA LEU A 589 32.41 -14.80 -22.17
C LEU A 589 33.23 -13.68 -21.54
N THR A 590 33.06 -13.42 -20.24
CA THR A 590 33.89 -12.45 -19.50
C THR A 590 35.35 -12.89 -19.49
N TRP A 591 35.62 -14.16 -19.22
CA TRP A 591 36.96 -14.74 -19.28
C TRP A 591 37.57 -14.58 -20.67
N ARG A 592 36.86 -14.97 -21.73
CA ARG A 592 37.30 -14.83 -23.13
C ARG A 592 37.58 -13.38 -23.52
N PHE A 593 36.78 -12.43 -23.03
CA PHE A 593 37.01 -11.00 -23.25
C PHE A 593 38.29 -10.53 -22.55
N LEU A 594 38.52 -10.91 -21.30
CA LEU A 594 39.74 -10.58 -20.56
C LEU A 594 40.99 -11.17 -21.22
N MET A 595 40.96 -12.44 -21.62
CA MET A 595 42.09 -13.09 -22.29
C MET A 595 42.41 -12.42 -23.64
N SER A 596 41.42 -11.92 -24.38
CA SER A 596 41.69 -11.19 -25.63
C SER A 596 42.39 -9.84 -25.47
N ARG A 597 42.50 -9.32 -24.25
CA ARG A 597 43.26 -8.09 -23.99
C ARG A 597 44.78 -8.33 -23.94
N SER A 598 45.23 -9.58 -23.93
CA SER A 598 46.66 -9.93 -23.92
C SER A 598 46.94 -11.13 -24.82
N LYS A 599 47.89 -11.00 -25.75
CA LYS A 599 48.28 -12.07 -26.68
C LYS A 599 48.69 -13.35 -25.94
N ARG A 600 49.52 -13.21 -24.89
CA ARG A 600 49.96 -14.35 -24.04
C ARG A 600 48.79 -15.09 -23.38
N LEU A 601 47.82 -14.35 -22.84
CA LEU A 601 46.64 -14.94 -22.20
C LEU A 601 45.74 -15.63 -23.23
N ASN A 602 45.58 -15.04 -24.41
CA ASN A 602 44.82 -15.64 -25.50
C ASN A 602 45.46 -16.95 -26.00
N ASP A 603 46.78 -16.99 -26.11
CA ASP A 603 47.54 -18.19 -26.50
C ASP A 603 47.40 -19.30 -25.44
N MET A 604 47.55 -18.95 -24.15
CA MET A 604 47.31 -19.89 -23.03
C MET A 604 45.89 -20.43 -23.01
N TRP A 605 44.88 -19.59 -23.27
CA TRP A 605 43.49 -20.01 -23.32
C TRP A 605 43.21 -20.96 -24.50
N SER A 606 43.80 -20.68 -25.65
CA SER A 606 43.68 -21.53 -26.84
C SER A 606 44.31 -22.91 -26.61
N ALA A 607 45.51 -22.94 -26.01
CA ALA A 607 46.17 -24.17 -25.59
C ALA A 607 45.35 -24.96 -24.54
N PHE A 608 44.74 -24.28 -23.57
CA PHE A 608 43.85 -24.92 -22.60
C PHE A 608 42.63 -25.56 -23.28
N LEU A 609 41.95 -24.84 -24.19
CA LEU A 609 40.79 -25.37 -24.91
C LEU A 609 41.15 -26.56 -25.80
N GLU A 610 42.28 -26.52 -26.50
CA GLU A 610 42.77 -27.66 -27.29
C GLU A 610 43.01 -28.88 -26.42
N ASN A 611 43.63 -28.70 -25.25
CA ASN A 611 43.88 -29.79 -24.31
C ASN A 611 42.59 -30.32 -23.67
N ALA A 612 41.65 -29.44 -23.31
CA ALA A 612 40.34 -29.84 -22.79
C ALA A 612 39.52 -30.62 -23.84
N LEU A 613 39.56 -30.22 -25.12
CA LEU A 613 38.93 -30.95 -26.22
C LEU A 613 39.60 -32.30 -26.46
N LYS A 614 40.93 -32.39 -26.37
CA LYS A 614 41.65 -33.67 -26.43
C LYS A 614 41.23 -34.60 -25.30
N ILE A 615 41.14 -34.10 -24.06
CA ILE A 615 40.69 -34.88 -22.89
C ILE A 615 39.22 -35.30 -23.04
N ALA A 616 38.34 -34.40 -23.48
CA ALA A 616 36.93 -34.73 -23.69
C ALA A 616 36.73 -35.83 -24.74
N ARG A 617 37.56 -35.86 -25.79
CA ARG A 617 37.58 -36.95 -26.80
C ARG A 617 38.13 -38.27 -26.27
N LEU A 618 38.83 -38.27 -25.14
CA LEU A 618 39.38 -39.46 -24.49
C LEU A 618 38.43 -40.05 -23.43
N ILE A 619 37.35 -39.35 -23.06
CA ILE A 619 36.30 -39.88 -22.18
C ILE A 619 35.34 -40.70 -23.06
N PRO A 620 35.33 -42.04 -22.97
CA PRO A 620 34.30 -42.83 -23.62
C PRO A 620 32.98 -42.56 -22.89
N PHE A 621 31.90 -42.28 -23.61
CA PHE A 621 30.57 -41.88 -23.14
C PHE A 621 30.33 -40.37 -22.98
N LEU A 622 30.26 -39.67 -24.12
CA LEU A 622 29.26 -38.63 -24.36
C LEU A 622 28.45 -38.99 -25.61
#